data_AF-A0A0D2KIK6-F1
#
_entry.id   AF-A0A0D2KIK6-F1
#
_cell.length_a   1.000
_cell.length_b   1.000
_cell.length_c   1.000
_cell.angle_alpha   90.00
_cell.angle_beta   90.00
_cell.angle_gamma   90.00
#
_symmetry.space_group_name_H-M   'P 1'
#
loop_
_entity.id
_entity.type
_entity.pdbx_description
1 polymer ?
#
loop_
_entity_poly.entity_id
_entity_poly.type
_entity_poly.pdbx_seq_one_letter_code
_entity_poly.pdbx_strand_id
1 'polypeptide(L)'
;MYIEAVVGRSLAIHTSNVGMLVQQSTAERLVTALDTFARCILHAVKVAWVWLVHTLPALFIRVFAISAAWTFHAFWSACCFVRDNPHPFHIVGWSIFFGPIILLVPCLLLLELLILSLFHLSSLLHGQAPGCMEDRFDALKEYFLDLRESIFATIEHWTATFNKWTSDYPSLLILRLLGGVMGLVIFVGLYTGWK
;
A
#
# COMPACT_ATOMS: atom_id res chain seq x y z
N MET A 1 -13.96 -13.26 -102.75
CA MET A 1 -13.97 -12.01 -101.96
C MET A 1 -15.17 -11.86 -101.00
N TYR A 2 -16.33 -12.49 -101.23
CA TYR A 2 -17.50 -12.32 -100.34
C TYR A 2 -17.47 -13.19 -99.05
N ILE A 3 -16.77 -14.33 -99.08
CA ILE A 3 -16.73 -15.29 -97.95
C ILE A 3 -15.87 -14.75 -96.79
N GLU A 4 -14.76 -14.07 -97.07
CA GLU A 4 -13.88 -13.52 -96.02
C GLU A 4 -14.54 -12.39 -95.22
N ALA A 5 -15.40 -11.59 -95.85
CA ALA A 5 -16.11 -10.49 -95.17
C ALA A 5 -17.18 -11.00 -94.18
N VAL A 6 -17.82 -12.14 -94.48
CA VAL A 6 -18.82 -12.76 -93.60
C VAL A 6 -18.17 -13.46 -92.41
N VAL A 7 -17.06 -14.17 -92.64
CA VAL A 7 -16.27 -14.81 -91.57
C VAL A 7 -15.71 -13.76 -90.60
N GLY A 8 -15.19 -12.63 -91.11
CA GLY A 8 -14.69 -11.54 -90.27
C GLY A 8 -15.75 -10.91 -89.36
N ARG A 9 -16.99 -10.69 -89.86
CA ARG A 9 -18.10 -10.19 -89.02
C ARG A 9 -18.56 -11.19 -87.97
N SER A 10 -18.66 -12.47 -88.32
CA SER A 10 -19.03 -13.51 -87.36
C SER A 10 -17.99 -13.66 -86.25
N LEU A 11 -16.70 -13.53 -86.57
CA LEU A 11 -15.62 -13.59 -85.59
C LEU A 11 -15.65 -12.38 -84.65
N ALA A 12 -15.89 -11.17 -85.17
CA ALA A 12 -15.97 -9.94 -84.38
C ALA A 12 -17.17 -9.91 -83.41
N ILE A 13 -18.32 -10.46 -83.82
CA ILE A 13 -19.50 -10.60 -82.95
C ILE A 13 -19.22 -11.64 -81.86
N HIS A 14 -18.54 -12.73 -82.20
CA HIS A 14 -18.23 -13.77 -81.21
C HIS A 14 -17.20 -13.29 -80.18
N THR A 15 -16.15 -12.57 -80.59
CA THR A 15 -15.16 -11.98 -79.67
C THR A 15 -15.77 -10.89 -78.79
N SER A 16 -16.70 -10.07 -79.32
CA SER A 16 -17.42 -9.07 -78.54
C SER A 16 -18.34 -9.69 -77.47
N ASN A 17 -19.07 -10.75 -77.81
CA ASN A 17 -19.94 -11.47 -76.86
C ASN A 17 -19.14 -12.19 -75.76
N VAL A 18 -18.00 -12.78 -76.10
CA VAL A 18 -17.10 -13.41 -75.11
C VAL A 18 -16.52 -12.36 -74.16
N GLY A 19 -16.14 -11.17 -74.67
CA GLY A 19 -15.67 -10.06 -73.83
C GLY A 19 -16.73 -9.59 -72.82
N MET A 20 -17.98 -9.42 -73.25
CA MET A 20 -19.09 -9.05 -72.35
C MET A 20 -19.37 -10.13 -71.29
N LEU A 21 -19.36 -11.41 -71.65
CA LEU A 21 -19.58 -12.51 -70.70
C LEU A 21 -18.45 -12.62 -69.66
N VAL A 22 -17.21 -12.39 -70.06
CA VAL A 22 -16.06 -12.36 -69.14
C VAL A 22 -16.17 -11.15 -68.20
N GLN A 23 -16.58 -9.98 -68.70
CA GLN A 23 -16.75 -8.78 -67.88
C GLN A 23 -17.94 -8.88 -66.91
N GLN A 24 -19.02 -9.56 -67.30
CA GLN A 24 -20.14 -9.86 -66.42
C GLN A 24 -19.76 -10.87 -65.33
N SER A 25 -19.02 -11.92 -65.70
CA SER A 25 -18.52 -12.94 -64.76
C SER A 25 -17.56 -12.38 -63.72
N THR A 26 -16.68 -11.44 -64.09
CA THR A 26 -15.76 -10.77 -63.14
C THR A 26 -16.49 -9.81 -62.21
N ALA A 27 -17.51 -9.09 -62.69
CA ALA A 27 -18.35 -8.23 -61.87
C ALA A 27 -19.14 -9.02 -60.81
N GLU A 28 -19.75 -10.15 -61.19
CA GLU A 28 -20.50 -11.02 -60.26
C GLU A 28 -19.58 -11.63 -59.17
N ARG A 29 -18.35 -12.03 -59.56
CA ARG A 29 -17.33 -12.51 -58.61
C ARG A 29 -16.90 -11.41 -57.64
N LEU A 30 -16.73 -10.18 -58.11
CA LEU A 30 -16.37 -9.04 -57.26
C LEU A 30 -17.48 -8.72 -56.25
N VAL A 31 -18.74 -8.71 -56.68
CA VAL A 31 -19.91 -8.48 -55.81
C VAL A 31 -20.01 -9.58 -54.75
N THR A 32 -19.82 -10.84 -55.13
CA THR A 32 -19.87 -11.98 -54.20
C THR A 32 -18.71 -11.92 -53.19
N ALA A 33 -17.51 -11.52 -53.63
CA ALA A 33 -16.36 -11.35 -52.75
C ALA A 33 -16.58 -10.20 -51.75
N LEU A 34 -17.13 -9.07 -52.20
CA LEU A 34 -17.46 -7.93 -51.34
C LEU A 34 -18.53 -8.27 -50.30
N ASP A 35 -19.59 -8.99 -50.69
CA ASP A 35 -20.65 -9.43 -49.79
C ASP A 35 -20.13 -10.44 -48.74
N THR A 36 -19.23 -11.33 -49.15
CA THR A 36 -18.57 -12.27 -48.23
C THR A 36 -17.68 -11.53 -47.25
N PHE A 37 -16.89 -10.55 -47.72
CA PHE A 37 -16.03 -9.73 -46.87
C PHE A 37 -16.84 -8.88 -45.88
N ALA A 38 -17.93 -8.26 -46.33
CA ALA A 38 -18.82 -7.47 -45.49
C ALA A 38 -19.46 -8.33 -44.37
N ARG A 39 -19.89 -9.56 -44.69
CA ARG A 39 -20.40 -10.51 -43.69
C ARG A 39 -19.34 -10.93 -42.68
N CYS A 40 -18.10 -11.17 -43.12
CA CYS A 40 -16.99 -11.48 -42.22
C CYS A 40 -16.69 -10.32 -41.26
N ILE A 41 -16.67 -9.07 -41.74
CA ILE A 41 -16.50 -7.88 -40.89
C ILE A 41 -17.64 -7.77 -39.91
N LEU A 42 -18.90 -7.90 -40.36
CA LEU A 42 -20.05 -7.79 -39.48
C LEU A 42 -20.02 -8.87 -38.39
N HIS A 43 -19.61 -10.10 -38.72
CA HIS A 43 -19.46 -11.17 -37.75
C HIS A 43 -18.33 -10.88 -36.76
N ALA A 44 -17.17 -10.40 -37.24
CA ALA A 44 -16.05 -10.01 -36.38
C ALA A 44 -16.45 -8.89 -35.40
N VAL A 45 -17.18 -7.87 -35.89
CA VAL A 45 -17.70 -6.77 -35.06
C VAL A 45 -18.71 -7.27 -34.05
N LYS A 46 -19.63 -8.17 -34.43
CA LYS A 46 -20.60 -8.76 -33.48
C LYS A 46 -19.90 -9.56 -32.39
N VAL A 47 -18.92 -10.40 -32.74
CA VAL A 47 -18.16 -11.19 -31.76
C VAL A 47 -17.35 -10.26 -30.85
N ALA A 48 -16.67 -9.26 -31.41
CA ALA A 48 -15.94 -8.27 -30.63
C ALA A 48 -16.86 -7.49 -29.70
N TRP A 49 -18.05 -7.12 -30.17
CA TRP A 49 -19.06 -6.41 -29.38
C TRP A 49 -19.59 -7.26 -28.23
N VAL A 50 -19.94 -8.53 -28.48
CA VAL A 50 -20.36 -9.47 -27.43
C VAL A 50 -19.26 -9.64 -26.39
N TRP A 51 -18.01 -9.78 -26.82
CA TRP A 51 -16.88 -9.91 -25.91
C TRP A 51 -16.65 -8.63 -25.09
N LEU A 52 -16.76 -7.46 -25.72
CA LEU A 52 -16.62 -6.16 -25.07
C LEU A 52 -17.75 -5.91 -24.05
N VAL A 53 -18.99 -6.23 -24.38
CA VAL A 53 -20.15 -5.95 -23.53
C VAL A 53 -20.31 -6.97 -22.41
N HIS A 54 -19.98 -8.24 -22.64
CA HIS A 54 -20.20 -9.29 -21.64
C HIS A 54 -18.94 -9.66 -20.85
N THR A 55 -17.79 -9.76 -21.50
CA THR A 55 -16.58 -10.27 -20.85
C THR A 55 -15.89 -9.18 -20.03
N LEU A 56 -15.78 -7.94 -20.54
CA LEU A 56 -15.10 -6.86 -19.83
C LEU A 56 -15.79 -6.47 -18.52
N PRO A 57 -17.12 -6.25 -18.46
CA PRO A 57 -17.77 -5.94 -17.19
C PRO A 57 -17.69 -7.09 -16.19
N ALA A 58 -17.79 -8.35 -16.65
CA ALA A 58 -17.63 -9.51 -15.79
C ALA A 58 -16.20 -9.61 -15.19
N LEU A 59 -15.17 -9.32 -16.00
CA LEU A 59 -13.79 -9.24 -15.52
C LEU A 59 -13.59 -8.08 -14.56
N PHE A 60 -14.13 -6.90 -14.87
CA PHE A 60 -14.06 -5.72 -14.00
C PHE A 60 -14.70 -6.03 -12.64
N ILE A 61 -15.94 -6.53 -12.63
CA ILE A 61 -16.64 -6.90 -11.39
C ILE A 61 -15.85 -7.96 -10.62
N ARG A 62 -15.28 -8.98 -11.27
CA ARG A 62 -14.47 -10.00 -10.58
C ARG A 62 -13.19 -9.42 -9.98
N VAL A 63 -12.45 -8.59 -10.71
CA VAL A 63 -11.20 -7.97 -10.21
C VAL A 63 -11.50 -7.06 -9.02
N PHE A 64 -12.53 -6.21 -9.11
CA PHE A 64 -12.91 -5.33 -8.02
C PHE A 64 -13.55 -6.07 -6.84
N ALA A 65 -14.36 -7.10 -7.07
CA ALA A 65 -14.97 -7.91 -6.01
C ALA A 65 -13.92 -8.75 -5.26
N ILE A 66 -12.96 -9.33 -5.98
CA ILE A 66 -11.81 -10.02 -5.37
C ILE A 66 -11.01 -8.99 -4.56
N SER A 67 -10.65 -7.85 -5.15
CA SER A 67 -9.90 -6.80 -4.44
C SER A 67 -10.62 -6.33 -3.16
N ALA A 68 -11.94 -6.11 -3.20
CA ALA A 68 -12.73 -5.69 -2.05
C ALA A 68 -12.84 -6.77 -0.96
N ALA A 69 -12.99 -8.04 -1.34
CA ALA A 69 -13.01 -9.14 -0.38
C ALA A 69 -11.65 -9.29 0.32
N TRP A 70 -10.55 -9.16 -0.42
CA TRP A 70 -9.21 -9.22 0.13
C TRP A 70 -8.88 -8.03 1.02
N THR A 71 -9.30 -6.81 0.68
CA THR A 71 -9.12 -5.64 1.54
C THR A 71 -9.92 -5.75 2.83
N PHE A 72 -11.17 -6.21 2.76
CA PHE A 72 -11.98 -6.46 3.95
C PHE A 72 -11.34 -7.55 4.84
N HIS A 73 -10.89 -8.65 4.23
CA HIS A 73 -10.21 -9.71 4.97
C HIS A 73 -8.90 -9.23 5.60
N ALA A 74 -8.08 -8.48 4.85
CA ALA A 74 -6.82 -7.92 5.36
C ALA A 74 -7.06 -6.94 6.51
N PHE A 75 -8.06 -6.07 6.38
CA PHE A 75 -8.47 -5.15 7.43
C PHE A 75 -8.94 -5.91 8.68
N TRP A 76 -9.83 -6.89 8.51
CA TRP A 76 -10.30 -7.73 9.61
C TRP A 76 -9.17 -8.48 10.29
N SER A 77 -8.28 -9.12 9.52
CA SER A 77 -7.08 -9.78 10.04
C SER A 77 -6.17 -8.82 10.80
N ALA A 78 -5.99 -7.59 10.30
CA ALA A 78 -5.21 -6.56 11.01
C ALA A 78 -5.89 -6.17 12.33
N CYS A 79 -7.21 -5.97 12.36
CA CYS A 79 -7.95 -5.70 13.60
C CYS A 79 -7.82 -6.85 14.61
N CYS A 80 -7.96 -8.11 14.16
CA CYS A 80 -7.72 -9.28 15.01
C CYS A 80 -6.28 -9.30 15.54
N PHE A 81 -5.29 -9.06 14.68
CA PHE A 81 -3.89 -9.06 15.09
C PHE A 81 -3.58 -7.98 16.13
N VAL A 82 -4.14 -6.77 15.97
CA VAL A 82 -4.02 -5.68 16.95
C VAL A 82 -4.70 -6.04 18.26
N ARG A 83 -5.88 -6.66 18.21
CA ARG A 83 -6.61 -7.13 19.40
C ARG A 83 -5.85 -8.23 20.14
N ASP A 84 -5.25 -9.16 19.42
CA ASP A 84 -4.53 -10.30 20.00
C ASP A 84 -3.14 -9.88 20.52
N ASN A 85 -2.57 -8.78 20.00
CA ASN A 85 -1.27 -8.24 20.40
C ASN A 85 -1.34 -6.72 20.69
N PRO A 86 -2.12 -6.26 21.68
CA PRO A 86 -2.42 -4.84 21.87
C PRO A 86 -1.21 -4.02 22.36
N HIS A 87 -0.30 -4.63 23.12
CA HIS A 87 0.85 -3.95 23.74
C HIS A 87 1.79 -3.23 22.75
N PRO A 88 2.32 -3.88 21.69
CA PRO A 88 3.20 -3.19 20.74
C PRO A 88 2.49 -2.03 20.03
N PHE A 89 1.23 -2.20 19.63
CA PHE A 89 0.47 -1.14 18.96
C PHE A 89 0.14 0.03 19.89
N HIS A 90 -0.13 -0.26 21.16
CA HIS A 90 -0.30 0.76 22.19
C HIS A 90 0.99 1.58 22.35
N ILE A 91 2.15 0.92 22.51
CA ILE A 91 3.45 1.60 22.64
C ILE A 91 3.75 2.45 21.41
N VAL A 92 3.49 1.94 20.20
CA VAL A 92 3.69 2.68 18.94
C VAL A 92 2.73 3.87 18.82
N GLY A 93 1.44 3.69 19.14
CA GLY A 93 0.47 4.78 19.10
C GLY A 93 0.84 5.92 20.05
N TRP A 94 1.25 5.58 21.27
CA TRP A 94 1.72 6.57 22.25
C TRP A 94 3.08 7.17 21.91
N SER A 95 4.00 6.43 21.28
CA SER A 95 5.28 7.01 20.83
C SER A 95 5.09 7.98 19.66
N ILE A 96 4.13 7.72 18.77
CA ILE A 96 3.73 8.67 17.72
C ILE A 96 3.08 9.91 18.35
N PHE A 97 2.20 9.73 19.34
CA PHE A 97 1.47 10.83 19.97
C PHE A 97 2.34 11.72 20.88
N PHE A 98 3.06 11.12 21.83
CA PHE A 98 3.91 11.87 22.75
C PHE A 98 5.25 12.25 22.11
N GLY A 99 5.71 11.48 21.13
CA GLY A 99 7.03 11.64 20.53
C GLY A 99 8.12 11.02 21.42
N PRO A 100 9.37 11.49 21.28
CA PRO A 100 10.52 10.96 22.03
C PRO A 100 10.40 11.05 23.56
N ILE A 101 9.56 11.95 24.08
CA ILE A 101 9.38 12.16 25.52
C ILE A 101 8.88 10.90 26.26
N ILE A 102 8.20 9.97 25.57
CA ILE A 102 7.77 8.71 26.19
C ILE A 102 8.94 7.85 26.67
N LEU A 103 10.13 8.02 26.07
CA LEU A 103 11.35 7.30 26.45
C LEU A 103 12.01 7.88 27.69
N LEU A 104 11.67 9.12 28.07
CA LEU A 104 12.28 9.80 29.20
C LEU A 104 12.04 9.06 30.51
N VAL A 105 10.79 8.70 30.79
CA VAL A 105 10.40 8.01 32.02
C VAL A 105 11.11 6.66 32.18
N PRO A 106 11.08 5.73 31.20
CA PRO A 106 11.79 4.45 31.35
C PRO A 106 13.31 4.63 31.40
N CYS A 107 13.89 5.59 30.69
CA CYS A 107 15.33 5.86 30.77
C CYS A 107 15.75 6.35 32.16
N LEU A 108 14.99 7.28 32.76
CA LEU A 108 15.25 7.75 34.12
C LEU A 108 15.08 6.62 35.15
N LEU A 109 14.07 5.77 34.97
CA LEU A 109 13.86 4.63 35.85
C LEU A 109 14.99 3.61 35.75
N LEU A 110 15.48 3.32 34.53
CA LEU A 110 16.65 2.46 34.32
C LEU A 110 17.92 3.05 34.95
N LEU A 111 18.10 4.38 34.88
CA LEU A 111 19.21 5.05 35.52
C LEU A 111 19.15 4.93 37.06
N GLU A 112 17.98 5.16 37.66
CA GLU A 112 17.80 4.98 39.11
C GLU A 112 18.03 3.51 39.54
N LEU A 113 17.54 2.55 38.76
CA LEU A 113 17.81 1.12 39.00
C LEU A 113 19.31 0.78 38.89
N LEU A 114 20.01 1.40 37.95
CA LEU A 114 21.47 1.24 37.81
C LEU A 114 22.20 1.79 39.04
N ILE A 115 21.83 2.99 39.51
CA ILE A 115 22.39 3.62 40.71
C ILE A 115 22.18 2.72 41.93
N LEU A 116 20.95 2.22 42.13
CA LEU A 116 20.62 1.29 43.22
C LEU A 116 21.42 -0.01 43.14
N SER A 117 21.54 -0.58 41.94
CA SER A 117 22.30 -1.81 41.71
C SER A 117 23.78 -1.63 42.04
N LEU A 118 24.38 -0.51 41.60
CA LEU A 118 25.77 -0.16 41.89
C LEU A 118 26.00 0.11 43.38
N PHE A 119 25.04 0.75 44.05
CA PHE A 119 25.10 0.97 45.50
C PHE A 119 25.11 -0.35 46.28
N HIS A 120 24.20 -1.28 45.94
CA HIS A 120 24.17 -2.61 46.55
C HIS A 120 25.43 -3.43 46.22
N LEU A 121 25.91 -3.37 44.97
CA LEU A 121 27.12 -4.07 44.56
C LEU A 121 28.35 -3.52 45.30
N SER A 122 28.46 -2.20 45.44
CA SER A 122 29.52 -1.54 46.23
C SER A 122 29.51 -2.02 47.68
N SER A 123 28.32 -2.15 48.27
CA SER A 123 28.13 -2.64 49.64
C SER A 123 28.52 -4.11 49.81
N LEU A 124 28.26 -4.95 48.81
CA LEU A 124 28.67 -6.35 48.82
C LEU A 124 30.20 -6.52 48.69
N LEU A 125 30.84 -5.71 47.85
CA LEU A 125 32.28 -5.85 47.57
C LEU A 125 33.17 -5.26 48.67
N HIS A 126 32.78 -4.12 49.26
CA HIS A 126 33.60 -3.42 50.26
C HIS A 126 33.12 -3.64 51.70
N GLY A 127 32.04 -4.41 51.89
CA GLY A 127 31.35 -4.53 53.16
C GLY A 127 30.72 -3.19 53.60
N GLN A 128 30.38 -3.11 54.89
CA GLN A 128 29.97 -1.85 55.51
C GLN A 128 31.21 -0.95 55.71
N ALA A 129 31.62 -0.29 54.63
CA ALA A 129 32.67 0.72 54.69
C ALA A 129 32.27 1.80 55.72
N PRO A 130 33.22 2.30 56.54
CA PRO A 130 32.94 3.31 57.55
C PRO A 130 32.43 4.60 56.90
N GLY A 131 31.27 5.09 57.36
CA GLY A 131 30.60 6.29 56.84
C GLY A 131 29.08 6.18 56.92
N CYS A 132 28.37 7.28 56.70
CA CYS A 132 26.91 7.24 56.57
C CYS A 132 26.53 6.61 55.22
N MET A 133 25.52 5.72 55.21
CA MET A 133 25.02 5.11 53.97
C MET A 133 24.42 6.16 53.01
N GLU A 134 23.84 7.22 53.57
CA GLU A 134 23.22 8.32 52.84
C GLU A 134 24.27 9.08 52.04
N ASP A 135 25.39 9.48 52.67
CA ASP A 135 26.50 10.18 51.99
C ASP A 135 27.04 9.40 50.79
N ARG A 136 27.15 8.07 50.91
CA ARG A 136 27.64 7.19 49.83
C ARG A 136 26.66 7.11 48.67
N PHE A 137 25.37 7.09 48.97
CA PHE A 137 24.32 7.06 47.95
C PHE A 137 24.22 8.41 47.24
N ASP A 138 24.30 9.52 47.98
CA ASP A 138 24.28 10.87 47.43
C ASP A 138 25.50 11.14 46.54
N ALA A 139 26.70 10.71 46.96
CA ALA A 139 27.89 10.79 46.10
C ALA A 139 27.73 9.99 44.79
N LEU A 140 27.09 8.82 44.85
CA LEU A 140 26.82 8.03 43.64
C LEU A 140 25.79 8.73 42.74
N LYS A 141 24.76 9.33 43.32
CA LYS A 141 23.78 10.14 42.57
C LYS A 141 24.40 11.35 41.92
N GLU A 142 25.27 12.07 42.64
CA GLU A 142 26.02 13.21 42.13
C GLU A 142 26.90 12.79 40.94
N TYR A 143 27.56 11.63 41.02
CA TYR A 143 28.33 11.08 39.91
C TYR A 143 27.50 10.85 38.63
N PHE A 144 26.24 10.43 38.77
CA PHE A 144 25.34 10.20 37.64
C PHE A 144 24.52 11.43 37.22
N LEU A 145 24.73 12.59 37.86
CA LEU A 145 24.01 13.82 37.56
C LEU A 145 24.28 14.28 36.12
N ASP A 146 25.53 14.28 35.67
CA ASP A 146 25.90 14.62 34.29
C ASP A 146 25.25 13.68 33.26
N LEU A 147 25.20 12.38 33.55
CA LEU A 147 24.56 11.41 32.67
C LEU A 147 23.05 11.65 32.58
N ARG A 148 22.42 11.94 33.72
CA ARG A 148 21.00 12.30 33.79
C ARG A 148 20.72 13.54 32.95
N GLU A 149 21.50 14.61 33.13
CA GLU A 149 21.37 15.85 32.34
C GLU A 149 21.58 15.60 30.85
N SER A 150 22.56 14.79 30.47
CA SER A 150 22.80 14.39 29.08
C SER A 150 21.60 13.66 28.45
N ILE A 151 20.96 12.75 29.19
CA ILE A 151 19.73 12.06 28.75
C ILE A 151 18.60 13.09 28.55
N PHE A 152 18.41 14.01 29.50
CA PHE A 152 17.41 15.07 29.38
C PHE A 152 17.67 15.95 28.15
N ALA A 153 18.89 16.45 27.98
CA ALA A 153 19.26 17.31 26.86
C ALA A 153 19.05 16.61 25.51
N THR A 154 19.40 15.32 25.42
CA THR A 154 19.20 14.53 24.20
C THR A 154 17.72 14.39 23.86
N ILE A 155 16.90 14.03 24.85
CA ILE A 155 15.45 13.84 24.64
C ILE A 155 14.76 15.17 24.37
N GLU A 156 15.17 16.25 25.03
CA GLU A 156 14.67 17.60 24.77
C GLU A 156 14.99 18.03 23.34
N HIS A 157 16.23 17.80 22.87
CA HIS A 157 16.63 18.09 21.50
C HIS A 157 15.81 17.30 20.47
N TRP A 158 15.60 16.00 20.69
CA TRP A 158 14.75 15.19 19.82
C TRP A 158 13.29 15.62 19.85
N THR A 159 12.78 15.99 21.03
CA THR A 159 11.41 16.48 21.20
C THR A 159 11.22 17.81 20.49
N ALA A 160 12.18 18.73 20.58
CA ALA A 160 12.18 19.99 19.86
C ALA A 160 12.20 19.77 18.33
N THR A 161 13.03 18.84 17.86
CA THR A 161 13.11 18.47 16.44
C THR A 161 11.79 17.87 15.94
N PHE A 162 11.21 16.95 16.70
CA PHE A 162 9.91 16.34 16.39
C PHE A 162 8.77 17.37 16.39
N ASN A 163 8.75 18.28 17.37
CA ASN A 163 7.77 19.36 17.43
C ASN A 163 7.92 20.33 16.26
N LYS A 164 9.16 20.66 15.88
CA LYS A 164 9.43 21.48 14.70
C LYS A 164 8.88 20.82 13.43
N TRP A 165 9.15 19.53 13.21
CA TRP A 165 8.62 18.81 12.05
C TRP A 165 7.10 18.75 12.03
N THR A 166 6.46 18.53 13.17
CA THR A 166 4.98 18.52 13.24
C THR A 166 4.36 19.90 13.00
N SER A 167 5.09 20.98 13.32
CA SER A 167 4.69 22.35 12.97
C SER A 167 4.88 22.66 11.48
N ASP A 168 6.01 22.25 10.90
CA ASP A 168 6.35 22.51 9.50
C ASP A 168 5.48 21.68 8.52
N TYR A 169 5.04 20.49 8.94
CA TYR A 169 4.25 19.56 8.13
C TYR A 169 2.94 19.18 8.84
N PRO A 170 1.80 19.85 8.53
CA PRO A 170 0.50 19.59 9.17
C PRO A 170 0.00 18.15 9.05
N SER A 171 0.41 17.41 8.00
CA SER A 171 0.10 15.99 7.85
C SER A 171 0.66 15.14 9.00
N LEU A 172 1.84 15.48 9.52
CA LEU A 172 2.43 14.80 10.68
C LEU A 172 1.65 15.09 11.97
N LEU A 173 1.07 16.29 12.10
CA LEU A 173 0.17 16.61 13.21
C LEU A 173 -1.10 15.74 13.17
N ILE A 174 -1.70 15.55 11.99
CA ILE A 174 -2.84 14.66 11.83
C ILE A 174 -2.45 13.22 12.20
N LEU A 175 -1.31 12.74 11.71
CA LEU A 175 -0.79 11.41 12.06
C LEU A 175 -0.57 11.27 13.58
N ARG A 176 -0.05 12.31 14.23
CA ARG A 176 0.14 12.37 15.68
C ARG A 176 -1.19 12.21 16.42
N LEU A 177 -2.20 12.98 16.04
CA LEU A 177 -3.54 12.90 16.63
C LEU A 177 -4.18 11.53 16.41
N LEU A 178 -4.07 10.96 15.21
CA LEU A 178 -4.56 9.62 14.90
C LEU A 178 -3.86 8.55 15.75
N GLY A 179 -2.53 8.66 15.91
CA GLY A 179 -1.76 7.79 16.81
C GLY A 179 -2.27 7.86 18.25
N GLY A 180 -2.58 9.06 18.75
CA GLY A 180 -3.16 9.26 20.08
C GLY A 180 -4.55 8.65 20.24
N VAL A 181 -5.44 8.86 19.27
CA VAL A 181 -6.78 8.26 19.26
C VAL A 181 -6.69 6.73 19.23
N MET A 182 -5.85 6.17 18.36
CA MET A 182 -5.64 4.72 18.28
C MET A 182 -5.05 4.15 19.57
N GLY A 183 -4.05 4.81 20.14
CA GLY A 183 -3.45 4.43 21.43
C GLY A 183 -4.47 4.44 22.57
N LEU A 184 -5.36 5.42 22.60
CA LEU A 184 -6.46 5.53 23.56
C LEU A 184 -7.50 4.42 23.37
N VAL A 185 -7.90 4.13 22.13
CA VAL A 185 -8.84 3.03 21.84
C VAL A 185 -8.28 1.70 22.32
N ILE A 186 -7.01 1.42 22.02
CA ILE A 186 -6.34 0.20 22.49
C ILE A 186 -6.23 0.19 24.02
N PHE A 187 -5.94 1.34 24.65
CA PHE A 187 -5.90 1.46 26.12
C PHE A 187 -7.25 1.12 26.75
N VAL A 188 -8.34 1.67 26.22
CA VAL A 188 -9.70 1.37 26.68
C VAL A 188 -10.02 -0.11 26.46
N GLY A 189 -9.62 -0.68 25.33
CA GLY A 189 -9.75 -2.11 25.04
C GLY A 189 -9.03 -3.00 26.05
N LEU A 190 -7.78 -2.66 26.37
CA LEU A 190 -6.98 -3.31 27.40
C LEU A 190 -7.65 -3.21 28.79
N TYR A 191 -8.12 -2.02 29.15
CA TYR A 191 -8.76 -1.76 30.44
C TYR A 191 -10.09 -2.49 30.60
N THR A 192 -10.89 -2.54 29.54
CA THR A 192 -12.18 -3.24 29.52
C THR A 192 -12.04 -4.75 29.36
N GLY A 193 -10.82 -5.26 29.17
CA GLY A 193 -10.53 -6.68 29.04
C GLY A 193 -11.04 -7.26 27.72
N TRP A 194 -10.77 -6.58 26.60
CA TRP A 194 -11.13 -7.02 25.24
C TRP A 194 -11.08 -8.54 25.10
N LYS A 195 -12.24 -9.12 24.75
CA LYS A 195 -12.44 -10.53 24.41
C LYS A 195 -12.57 -10.69 22.90
#